data_AF-A0A918WZ97-F1
#
_entry.id   AF-A0A918WZ97-F1
#
_cell.length_a   1.000
_cell.length_b   1.000
_cell.length_c   1.000
_cell.angle_alpha   90.00
_cell.angle_beta   90.00
_cell.angle_gamma   90.00
#
_symmetry.space_group_name_H-M   'P 1'
#
loop_
_entity.id
_entity.type
_entity.pdbx_description
1 polymer ?
#
loop_
_entity_poly.entity_id
_entity_poly.type
_entity_poly.pdbx_seq_one_letter_code
_entity_poly.pdbx_strand_id
1 'polypeptide(L)'
;MAAVPADQASRTEAEQAVAAVDDEAIRLRTAVKSRDGFFTTYCISPYSRYIARWCARRGLTPNQVTTASLITALIAAGCAATGTRGGYVAAGVLLLLSFVLDCTDGQLARYSLQYSTMGAWLDATFDRAKEYAYYAGLALGAIRGGDDVWALALGAMVLQTCRHVVDFSFNEANHDATGNTSPTAALSDKLDSVGWTVWVRRMIVLPIGERWAMIAVLTAVTTPRIVFYALLIGCAFAACYTTAGRVLRSLTRRATRTDRAAQALADLADSGPLAEFVAKVQAKGRTAAPVVAGFAAVLLLATVVVAPFGDWRVIVVAVAYAMLSGFAVSRPLKGSLDWLLPPFFRIAEYCTVLVLAAKADVPGALPAAFGLVAAVAYHHYDTVYRIKGGTGAPPNWLVRAVGGHEGRTLVVAVLAALSTTLDFPLALTVLAVVIALVVLAESIRFWVSSGAPAVHDEGETA
;
A
#
# COMPACT_ATOMS: atom_id res chain seq x y z
N MET A 1 -22.35 -29.00 -8.54
CA MET A 1 -22.51 -29.70 -9.83
C MET A 1 -23.91 -29.36 -10.33
N ALA A 2 -24.06 -28.65 -11.45
CA ALA A 2 -25.39 -28.34 -11.98
C ALA A 2 -26.01 -29.64 -12.52
N ALA A 3 -27.20 -30.02 -12.04
CA ALA A 3 -27.89 -31.21 -12.50
C ALA A 3 -28.47 -30.96 -13.89
N VAL A 4 -28.16 -31.82 -14.86
CA VAL A 4 -28.75 -31.76 -16.20
C VAL A 4 -30.14 -32.40 -16.14
N PRO A 5 -31.22 -31.71 -16.56
CA PRO A 5 -32.57 -32.27 -16.53
C PRO A 5 -32.66 -33.57 -17.35
N ALA A 6 -33.26 -34.62 -16.78
CA ALA A 6 -33.36 -35.93 -17.41
C ALA A 6 -34.58 -36.08 -18.34
N ASP A 7 -35.61 -35.26 -18.15
CA ASP A 7 -36.88 -35.30 -18.87
C ASP A 7 -37.37 -33.90 -19.29
N GLN A 8 -38.32 -33.88 -20.22
CA GLN A 8 -38.82 -32.65 -20.85
C GLN A 8 -39.57 -31.73 -19.86
N ALA A 9 -40.22 -32.28 -18.83
CA ALA A 9 -40.92 -31.47 -17.83
C ALA A 9 -39.90 -30.78 -16.92
N SER A 10 -38.91 -31.52 -16.42
CA SER A 10 -37.79 -30.98 -15.65
C SER A 10 -36.98 -29.94 -16.44
N ARG A 11 -36.83 -30.11 -17.76
CA ARG A 11 -36.18 -29.12 -18.63
C ARG A 11 -36.99 -27.83 -18.74
N THR A 12 -38.30 -27.93 -18.94
CA THR A 12 -39.19 -26.77 -19.06
C THR A 12 -39.25 -26.00 -17.75
N GLU A 13 -39.31 -26.69 -16.62
CA GLU A 13 -39.24 -26.09 -15.28
C GLU A 13 -37.91 -25.35 -15.06
N ALA A 14 -36.77 -25.97 -15.43
CA ALA A 14 -35.46 -25.32 -15.34
C ALA A 14 -35.35 -24.08 -16.26
N GLU A 15 -35.87 -24.15 -17.49
CA GLU A 15 -35.90 -23.02 -18.43
C GLU A 15 -36.76 -21.86 -17.90
N GLN A 16 -37.94 -22.16 -17.32
CA GLN A 16 -38.79 -21.16 -16.66
C GLN A 16 -38.11 -20.57 -15.41
N ALA A 17 -37.45 -21.40 -14.61
CA ALA A 17 -36.71 -20.95 -13.43
C ALA A 17 -35.57 -20.01 -13.80
N VAL A 18 -34.83 -20.27 -14.89
CA VAL A 18 -33.79 -19.38 -15.41
C VAL A 18 -34.39 -18.11 -16.02
N ALA A 19 -35.48 -18.21 -16.78
CA ALA A 19 -36.13 -17.04 -17.38
C ALA A 19 -36.77 -16.10 -16.33
N ALA A 20 -37.14 -16.62 -15.16
CA ALA A 20 -37.64 -15.82 -14.03
C ALA A 20 -36.53 -15.09 -13.27
N VAL A 21 -35.26 -15.34 -13.56
CA VAL A 21 -34.13 -14.66 -12.93
C VAL A 21 -34.00 -13.24 -13.45
N ASP A 22 -34.00 -12.26 -12.55
CA ASP A 22 -33.66 -10.87 -12.88
C ASP A 22 -32.14 -10.73 -13.04
N ASP A 23 -31.68 -10.83 -14.28
CA ASP A 23 -30.28 -10.65 -14.67
C ASP A 23 -29.70 -9.30 -14.19
N GLU A 24 -30.49 -8.23 -14.20
CA GLU A 24 -30.04 -6.91 -13.75
C GLU A 24 -29.82 -6.90 -12.23
N ALA A 25 -30.74 -7.50 -11.46
CA ALA A 25 -30.58 -7.64 -10.02
C ALA A 25 -29.36 -8.50 -9.67
N ILE A 26 -29.08 -9.57 -10.42
CA ILE A 26 -27.86 -10.37 -10.23
C ILE A 26 -26.62 -9.55 -10.54
N ARG A 27 -26.57 -8.83 -11.67
CA ARG A 27 -25.43 -7.96 -12.02
C ARG A 27 -25.18 -6.90 -10.95
N LEU A 28 -26.23 -6.28 -10.42
CA LEU A 28 -26.10 -5.29 -9.34
C LEU A 28 -25.59 -5.90 -8.03
N ARG A 29 -26.01 -7.12 -7.71
CA ARG A 29 -25.57 -7.82 -6.49
C ARG A 29 -24.13 -8.30 -6.61
N THR A 30 -23.76 -8.85 -7.76
CA THR A 30 -22.39 -9.36 -8.04
C THR A 30 -21.39 -8.23 -8.28
N ALA A 31 -21.86 -7.04 -8.66
CA ALA A 31 -21.04 -5.84 -8.76
C ALA A 31 -20.49 -5.36 -7.41
N VAL A 32 -21.02 -5.79 -6.26
CA VAL A 32 -20.50 -5.42 -4.92
C VAL A 32 -19.50 -6.49 -4.44
N LYS A 33 -18.38 -6.07 -3.82
CA LYS A 33 -17.33 -7.02 -3.42
C LYS A 33 -17.82 -7.81 -2.21
N SER A 34 -17.57 -9.11 -2.19
CA SER A 34 -18.05 -10.00 -1.12
C SER A 34 -17.32 -9.81 0.22
N ARG A 35 -16.12 -9.20 0.18
CA ARG A 35 -15.22 -9.01 1.33
C ARG A 35 -14.92 -7.55 1.63
N ASP A 36 -15.92 -6.69 1.52
CA ASP A 36 -15.79 -5.29 1.92
C ASP A 36 -15.71 -5.11 3.45
N GLY A 37 -15.13 -3.97 3.86
CA GLY A 37 -15.18 -3.47 5.22
C GLY A 37 -16.62 -3.21 5.67
N PHE A 38 -16.82 -3.11 6.99
CA PHE A 38 -18.09 -2.74 7.60
C PHE A 38 -18.63 -1.42 7.00
N PHE A 39 -17.82 -0.37 6.97
CA PHE A 39 -18.27 0.94 6.50
C PHE A 39 -18.66 0.91 5.03
N THR A 40 -17.84 0.30 4.16
CA THR A 40 -18.18 0.15 2.74
C THR A 40 -19.46 -0.66 2.56
N THR A 41 -19.59 -1.79 3.25
CA THR A 41 -20.75 -2.70 3.11
C THR A 41 -22.07 -2.03 3.51
N TYR A 42 -22.09 -1.32 4.63
CA TYR A 42 -23.33 -0.82 5.22
C TYR A 42 -23.61 0.66 4.93
N CYS A 43 -22.57 1.47 4.69
CA CYS A 43 -22.71 2.91 4.51
C CYS A 43 -22.48 3.39 3.07
N ILE A 44 -21.93 2.56 2.17
CA ILE A 44 -21.64 2.95 0.78
C ILE A 44 -22.36 2.06 -0.24
N SER A 45 -22.07 0.75 -0.21
CA SER A 45 -22.57 -0.26 -1.14
C SER A 45 -24.11 -0.32 -1.31
N PRO A 46 -24.95 0.02 -0.31
CA PRO A 46 -26.41 -0.03 -0.49
C PRO A 46 -26.91 0.90 -1.60
N TYR A 47 -26.27 2.06 -1.80
CA TYR A 47 -26.67 3.04 -2.82
C TYR A 47 -25.66 3.20 -3.96
N SER A 48 -24.35 3.02 -3.72
CA SER A 48 -23.32 3.23 -4.75
C SER A 48 -23.52 2.33 -5.97
N ARG A 49 -24.03 1.10 -5.78
CA ARG A 49 -24.36 0.19 -6.89
C ARG A 49 -25.41 0.75 -7.85
N TYR A 50 -26.33 1.57 -7.36
CA TYR A 50 -27.31 2.25 -8.20
C TYR A 50 -26.72 3.46 -8.92
N ILE A 51 -25.71 4.11 -8.32
CA ILE A 51 -24.90 5.14 -9.00
C ILE A 51 -24.11 4.48 -10.14
N ALA A 52 -23.49 3.31 -9.90
CA ALA A 52 -22.78 2.56 -10.92
C ALA A 52 -23.69 2.22 -12.11
N ARG A 53 -24.92 1.76 -11.82
CA ARG A 53 -25.94 1.57 -12.85
C ARG A 53 -26.29 2.85 -13.60
N TRP A 54 -26.49 3.96 -12.89
CA TRP A 54 -26.79 5.25 -13.52
C TRP A 54 -25.65 5.68 -14.45
N CYS A 55 -24.39 5.52 -14.03
CA CYS A 55 -23.21 5.77 -14.85
C CYS A 55 -23.21 4.88 -16.10
N ALA A 56 -23.48 3.58 -15.95
CA ALA A 56 -23.55 2.64 -17.07
C ALA A 56 -24.63 3.04 -18.09
N ARG A 57 -25.83 3.44 -17.63
CA ARG A 57 -26.92 3.90 -18.49
C ARG A 57 -26.61 5.22 -19.20
N ARG A 58 -25.70 6.03 -18.67
CA ARG A 58 -25.20 7.27 -19.27
C ARG A 58 -23.99 7.06 -20.18
N GLY A 59 -23.51 5.83 -20.34
CA GLY A 59 -22.33 5.53 -21.15
C GLY A 59 -21.01 6.03 -20.54
N LEU A 60 -20.99 6.30 -19.22
CA LEU A 60 -19.75 6.64 -18.53
C LEU A 60 -18.88 5.40 -18.37
N THR A 61 -17.57 5.56 -18.59
CA THR A 61 -16.57 4.50 -18.42
C THR A 61 -16.05 4.44 -16.97
N PRO A 62 -15.60 3.28 -16.46
CA PRO A 62 -14.96 3.17 -15.14
C PRO A 62 -13.84 4.19 -14.94
N ASN A 63 -12.92 4.31 -15.92
CA ASN A 63 -11.77 5.22 -15.83
C ASN A 63 -12.18 6.71 -15.71
N GLN A 64 -13.32 7.12 -16.31
CA GLN A 64 -13.85 8.48 -16.12
C GLN A 64 -14.33 8.70 -14.69
N VAL A 65 -14.98 7.70 -14.08
CA VAL A 65 -15.46 7.76 -12.69
C VAL A 65 -14.27 7.74 -11.72
N THR A 66 -13.25 6.91 -11.96
CA THR A 66 -11.98 6.89 -11.21
C THR A 66 -11.24 8.23 -11.29
N THR A 67 -11.23 8.86 -12.46
CA THR A 67 -10.63 10.20 -12.62
C THR A 67 -11.44 11.26 -11.85
N ALA A 68 -12.77 11.18 -11.87
CA ALA A 68 -13.63 12.07 -11.09
C ALA A 68 -13.44 11.88 -9.58
N SER A 69 -13.21 10.65 -9.12
CA SER A 69 -12.92 10.36 -7.70
C SER A 69 -11.59 11.02 -7.29
N LEU A 70 -10.55 10.91 -8.10
CA LEU A 70 -9.26 11.57 -7.88
C LEU A 70 -9.39 13.09 -7.82
N ILE A 71 -10.02 13.72 -8.83
CA ILE A 71 -10.21 15.18 -8.87
C ILE A 71 -10.93 15.65 -7.60
N THR A 72 -11.98 14.94 -7.20
CA THR A 72 -12.74 15.25 -5.99
C THR A 72 -11.86 15.20 -4.73
N ALA A 73 -10.99 14.18 -4.61
CA ALA A 73 -10.05 14.09 -3.49
C ALA A 73 -8.98 15.19 -3.51
N LEU A 74 -8.48 15.59 -4.68
CA LEU A 74 -7.52 16.69 -4.80
C LEU A 74 -8.17 18.03 -4.40
N ILE A 75 -9.44 18.25 -4.76
CA ILE A 75 -10.20 19.40 -4.27
C ILE A 75 -10.37 19.30 -2.74
N ALA A 76 -10.69 18.12 -2.20
CA ALA A 76 -10.78 17.90 -0.76
C ALA A 76 -9.46 18.24 -0.03
N ALA A 77 -8.32 17.78 -0.57
CA ALA A 77 -6.99 18.11 -0.07
C ALA A 77 -6.71 19.63 -0.14
N GLY A 78 -7.12 20.29 -1.22
CA GLY A 78 -7.05 21.75 -1.37
C GLY A 78 -7.90 22.49 -0.33
N CYS A 79 -9.12 22.01 -0.06
CA CYS A 79 -9.97 22.53 1.01
C CYS A 79 -9.32 22.37 2.39
N ALA A 80 -8.71 21.20 2.68
CA ALA A 80 -7.97 20.97 3.91
C ALA A 80 -6.77 21.93 4.03
N ALA A 81 -6.04 22.15 2.93
CA ALA A 81 -4.89 23.05 2.87
C ALA A 81 -5.22 24.53 3.15
N THR A 82 -6.50 24.93 3.13
CA THR A 82 -6.89 26.29 3.51
C THR A 82 -6.60 26.59 4.98
N GLY A 83 -6.60 25.58 5.85
CA GLY A 83 -6.40 25.73 7.30
C GLY A 83 -7.62 26.25 8.07
N THR A 84 -8.75 26.46 7.40
CA THR A 84 -9.98 27.01 8.02
C THR A 84 -10.95 25.92 8.44
N ARG A 85 -11.78 26.18 9.46
CA ARG A 85 -12.82 25.23 9.90
C ARG A 85 -13.78 24.86 8.77
N GLY A 86 -14.22 25.84 7.99
CA GLY A 86 -15.08 25.60 6.81
C GLY A 86 -14.37 24.75 5.76
N GLY A 87 -13.08 25.01 5.51
CA GLY A 87 -12.26 24.20 4.61
C GLY A 87 -12.10 22.76 5.06
N TYR A 88 -11.90 22.51 6.36
CA TYR A 88 -11.82 21.15 6.90
C TYR A 88 -13.17 20.40 6.82
N VAL A 89 -14.29 21.07 7.07
CA VAL A 89 -15.62 20.47 6.89
C VAL A 89 -15.86 20.10 5.43
N ALA A 90 -15.57 21.03 4.50
CA ALA A 90 -15.66 20.76 3.07
C ALA A 90 -14.74 19.61 2.64
N ALA A 91 -13.51 19.58 3.14
CA ALA A 91 -12.57 18.49 2.90
C ALA A 91 -13.12 17.13 3.32
N GLY A 92 -13.65 17.02 4.54
CA GLY A 92 -14.23 15.76 5.04
C GLY A 92 -15.42 15.28 4.19
N VAL A 93 -16.33 16.18 3.80
CA VAL A 93 -17.47 15.85 2.94
C VAL A 93 -17.01 15.40 1.55
N LEU A 94 -16.11 16.16 0.92
CA LEU A 94 -15.58 15.84 -0.41
C LEU A 94 -14.76 14.55 -0.39
N LEU A 95 -14.09 14.24 0.72
CA LEU A 95 -13.37 12.98 0.89
C LEU A 95 -14.31 11.77 0.86
N LEU A 96 -15.42 11.84 1.59
CA LEU A 96 -16.45 10.80 1.55
C LEU A 96 -17.07 10.68 0.16
N LEU A 97 -17.33 11.82 -0.50
CA LEU A 97 -17.85 11.81 -1.87
C LEU A 97 -16.87 11.15 -2.85
N SER A 98 -15.58 11.47 -2.75
CA SER A 98 -14.53 10.82 -3.52
C SER A 98 -14.52 9.31 -3.29
N PHE A 99 -14.62 8.87 -2.03
CA PHE A 99 -14.67 7.45 -1.68
C PHE A 99 -15.92 6.73 -2.23
N VAL A 100 -17.07 7.40 -2.30
CA VAL A 100 -18.27 6.86 -2.95
C VAL A 100 -18.03 6.66 -4.45
N LEU A 101 -17.42 7.64 -5.13
CA LEU A 101 -17.12 7.55 -6.56
C LEU A 101 -16.13 6.41 -6.84
N ASP A 102 -15.15 6.23 -5.97
CA ASP A 102 -14.19 5.14 -6.00
C ASP A 102 -14.86 3.76 -5.89
N CYS A 103 -15.74 3.57 -4.91
CA CYS A 103 -16.51 2.33 -4.84
C CYS A 103 -17.41 2.13 -6.07
N THR A 104 -17.86 3.23 -6.68
CA THR A 104 -18.74 3.23 -7.85
C THR A 104 -18.00 2.80 -9.12
N ASP A 105 -16.73 3.17 -9.31
CA ASP A 105 -15.98 2.80 -10.52
C ASP A 105 -15.74 1.29 -10.62
N GLY A 106 -15.37 0.64 -9.51
CA GLY A 106 -15.13 -0.80 -9.47
C GLY A 106 -16.44 -1.57 -9.56
N GLN A 107 -17.53 -1.03 -9.02
CA GLN A 107 -18.88 -1.57 -9.21
C GLN A 107 -19.35 -1.41 -10.66
N LEU A 108 -19.02 -0.29 -11.31
CA LEU A 108 -19.34 -0.02 -12.71
C LEU A 108 -18.56 -0.94 -13.64
N ALA A 109 -17.26 -1.13 -13.43
CA ALA A 109 -16.44 -2.07 -14.18
C ALA A 109 -17.03 -3.49 -14.13
N ARG A 110 -17.45 -3.94 -12.94
CA ARG A 110 -18.09 -5.25 -12.75
C ARG A 110 -19.47 -5.36 -13.38
N TYR A 111 -20.29 -4.33 -13.19
CA TYR A 111 -21.65 -4.29 -13.73
C TYR A 111 -21.66 -4.25 -15.27
N SER A 112 -20.73 -3.51 -15.88
CA SER A 112 -20.62 -3.34 -17.33
C SER A 112 -19.70 -4.36 -18.01
N LEU A 113 -19.03 -5.23 -17.24
CA LEU A 113 -18.01 -6.17 -17.70
C LEU A 113 -16.85 -5.48 -18.46
N GLN A 114 -16.59 -4.20 -18.14
CA GLN A 114 -15.51 -3.41 -18.70
C GLN A 114 -14.30 -3.47 -17.79
N TYR A 115 -13.36 -4.36 -18.10
CA TYR A 115 -12.13 -4.53 -17.35
C TYR A 115 -10.92 -4.18 -18.21
N SER A 116 -9.94 -3.50 -17.63
CA SER A 116 -8.67 -3.22 -18.28
C SER A 116 -7.54 -3.18 -17.25
N THR A 117 -6.33 -3.55 -17.67
CA THR A 117 -5.13 -3.42 -16.84
C THR A 117 -4.81 -1.98 -16.53
N MET A 118 -4.95 -1.10 -17.52
CA MET A 118 -4.85 0.33 -17.34
C MET A 118 -5.82 0.81 -16.25
N GLY A 119 -7.08 0.37 -16.27
CA GLY A 119 -8.07 0.73 -15.25
C GLY A 119 -7.69 0.24 -13.86
N ALA A 120 -7.25 -1.02 -13.72
CA ALA A 120 -6.81 -1.57 -12.44
C ALA A 120 -5.57 -0.85 -11.87
N TRP A 121 -4.61 -0.48 -12.74
CA TRP A 121 -3.44 0.31 -12.34
C TRP A 121 -3.81 1.75 -11.99
N LEU A 122 -4.70 2.39 -12.75
CA LEU A 122 -5.18 3.75 -12.49
C LEU A 122 -5.88 3.82 -11.14
N ASP A 123 -6.81 2.89 -10.88
CA ASP A 123 -7.50 2.76 -9.60
C ASP A 123 -6.50 2.65 -8.45
N ALA A 124 -5.65 1.63 -8.49
CA ALA A 124 -4.56 1.39 -7.54
C ALA A 124 -3.64 2.60 -7.28
N THR A 125 -3.24 3.29 -8.35
CA THR A 125 -2.34 4.45 -8.29
C THR A 125 -3.05 5.65 -7.69
N PHE A 126 -4.26 5.95 -8.15
CA PHE A 126 -5.04 7.08 -7.68
C PHE A 126 -5.39 6.89 -6.21
N ASP A 127 -5.59 5.66 -5.78
CA ASP A 127 -5.81 5.30 -4.39
C ASP A 127 -4.72 5.79 -3.43
N ARG A 128 -3.45 5.66 -3.85
CA ARG A 128 -2.30 6.18 -3.10
C ARG A 128 -2.15 7.68 -3.27
N ALA A 129 -2.36 8.20 -4.48
CA ALA A 129 -2.30 9.63 -4.75
C ALA A 129 -3.30 10.44 -3.92
N LYS A 130 -4.56 9.98 -3.82
CA LYS A 130 -5.63 10.57 -3.00
C LYS A 130 -5.21 10.63 -1.54
N GLU A 131 -4.69 9.53 -1.00
CA GLU A 131 -4.24 9.42 0.39
C GLU A 131 -3.09 10.40 0.70
N TYR A 132 -2.03 10.39 -0.11
CA TYR A 132 -0.86 11.24 0.12
C TYR A 132 -1.18 12.72 -0.09
N ALA A 133 -1.99 13.05 -1.10
CA ALA A 133 -2.45 14.41 -1.32
C ALA A 133 -3.29 14.92 -0.14
N TYR A 134 -4.18 14.09 0.41
CA TYR A 134 -4.99 14.49 1.57
C TYR A 134 -4.14 14.69 2.83
N TYR A 135 -3.15 13.84 3.08
CA TYR A 135 -2.20 14.02 4.19
C TYR A 135 -1.39 15.31 4.04
N ALA A 136 -0.87 15.59 2.84
CA ALA A 136 -0.18 16.84 2.55
C ALA A 136 -1.11 18.05 2.72
N GLY A 137 -2.36 17.96 2.26
CA GLY A 137 -3.38 19.00 2.43
C GLY A 137 -3.67 19.32 3.90
N LEU A 138 -3.82 18.29 4.75
CA LEU A 138 -3.97 18.46 6.19
C LEU A 138 -2.75 19.12 6.83
N ALA A 139 -1.53 18.72 6.46
CA ALA A 139 -0.30 19.29 7.00
C ALA A 139 -0.10 20.76 6.57
N LEU A 140 -0.38 21.08 5.30
CA LEU A 140 -0.38 22.45 4.78
C LEU A 140 -1.45 23.33 5.43
N GLY A 141 -2.62 22.77 5.76
CA GLY A 141 -3.66 23.50 6.49
C GLY A 141 -3.27 23.78 7.94
N ALA A 142 -2.69 22.79 8.62
CA ALA A 142 -2.30 22.88 10.02
C ALA A 142 -1.21 23.94 10.26
N ILE A 143 -0.20 24.00 9.39
CA ILE A 143 0.92 24.95 9.54
C ILE A 143 0.46 26.42 9.43
N ARG A 144 -0.60 26.70 8.68
CA ARG A 144 -1.22 28.04 8.61
C ARG A 144 -1.84 28.47 9.94
N GLY A 145 -2.25 27.51 10.76
CA GLY A 145 -2.71 27.72 12.13
C GLY A 145 -1.58 27.65 13.17
N GLY A 146 -0.32 27.56 12.74
CA GLY A 146 0.84 27.43 13.63
C GLY A 146 1.11 26.01 14.15
N ASP A 147 0.42 25.00 13.64
CA ASP A 147 0.54 23.61 14.08
C ASP A 147 1.34 22.77 13.06
N ASP A 148 2.63 22.55 13.31
CA ASP A 148 3.43 21.69 12.43
C ASP A 148 3.16 20.20 12.72
N VAL A 149 2.56 19.54 11.73
CA VAL A 149 2.20 18.12 11.75
C VAL A 149 2.84 17.33 10.61
N TRP A 150 3.83 17.89 9.90
CA TRP A 150 4.46 17.19 8.77
C TRP A 150 5.15 15.90 9.17
N ALA A 151 5.76 15.85 10.36
CA ALA A 151 6.34 14.62 10.89
C ALA A 151 5.27 13.55 11.15
N LEU A 152 4.08 13.95 11.60
CA LEU A 152 2.95 13.03 11.81
C LEU A 152 2.36 12.54 10.48
N ALA A 153 2.25 13.43 9.49
CA ALA A 153 1.80 13.09 8.14
C ALA A 153 2.75 12.11 7.45
N LEU A 154 4.06 12.37 7.51
CA LEU A 154 5.09 11.48 7.00
C LEU A 154 5.09 10.16 7.77
N GLY A 155 5.04 10.20 9.10
CA GLY A 155 4.94 8.99 9.93
C GLY A 155 3.73 8.12 9.57
N ALA A 156 2.56 8.73 9.32
CA ALA A 156 1.36 8.01 8.90
C ALA A 156 1.53 7.34 7.54
N MET A 157 2.12 8.05 6.56
CA MET A 157 2.46 7.48 5.25
C MET A 157 3.46 6.32 5.36
N VAL A 158 4.51 6.47 6.17
CA VAL A 158 5.51 5.41 6.40
C VAL A 158 4.86 4.18 6.99
N LEU A 159 4.06 4.35 8.05
CA LEU A 159 3.40 3.26 8.75
C LEU A 159 2.42 2.51 7.84
N GLN A 160 1.59 3.26 7.09
CA GLN A 160 0.64 2.66 6.16
C GLN A 160 1.34 1.90 5.03
N THR A 161 2.41 2.48 4.47
CA THR A 161 3.16 1.86 3.39
C THR A 161 3.85 0.59 3.86
N CYS A 162 4.50 0.62 5.02
CA CYS A 162 5.14 -0.57 5.61
C CYS A 162 4.12 -1.67 5.89
N ARG A 163 2.94 -1.32 6.41
CA ARG A 163 1.84 -2.26 6.65
C ARG A 163 1.37 -2.91 5.34
N HIS A 164 1.13 -2.13 4.28
CA HIS A 164 0.76 -2.67 2.98
C HIS A 164 1.85 -3.60 2.42
N VAL A 165 3.13 -3.26 2.56
CA VAL A 165 4.23 -4.12 2.13
C VAL A 165 4.28 -5.43 2.93
N VAL A 166 3.96 -5.41 4.23
CA VAL A 166 3.77 -6.62 5.04
C VAL A 166 2.60 -7.46 4.50
N ASP A 167 1.47 -6.83 4.16
CA ASP A 167 0.32 -7.51 3.55
C ASP A 167 0.70 -8.20 2.24
N PHE A 168 1.34 -7.48 1.33
CA PHE A 168 1.71 -8.01 0.02
C PHE A 168 2.78 -9.09 0.11
N SER A 169 3.86 -8.84 0.87
CA SER A 169 4.97 -9.79 0.98
C SER A 169 4.51 -11.12 1.60
N PHE A 170 3.65 -11.07 2.63
CA PHE A 170 3.10 -12.28 3.22
C PHE A 170 2.18 -13.03 2.27
N ASN A 171 1.29 -12.33 1.57
CA ASN A 171 0.34 -12.96 0.65
C ASN A 171 1.07 -13.59 -0.54
N GLU A 172 2.02 -12.88 -1.14
CA GLU A 172 2.81 -13.39 -2.27
C GLU A 172 3.67 -14.59 -1.85
N ALA A 173 4.27 -14.54 -0.67
CA ALA A 173 5.04 -15.66 -0.13
C ALA A 173 4.20 -16.93 0.10
N ASN A 174 2.88 -16.82 0.15
CA ASN A 174 1.95 -17.94 0.37
C ASN A 174 0.98 -18.17 -0.79
N HIS A 175 1.12 -17.45 -1.92
CA HIS A 175 0.18 -17.49 -3.04
C HIS A 175 -0.02 -18.91 -3.59
N ASP A 176 1.08 -19.66 -3.71
CA ASP A 176 1.08 -21.03 -4.24
C ASP A 176 1.26 -22.10 -3.14
N ALA A 177 1.14 -21.72 -1.86
CA ALA A 177 1.46 -22.62 -0.76
C ALA A 177 0.38 -23.69 -0.57
N THR A 178 0.69 -24.94 -0.94
CA THR A 178 -0.18 -26.10 -0.69
C THR A 178 -0.05 -26.55 0.78
N GLY A 179 -1.10 -26.39 1.59
CA GLY A 179 -1.15 -26.93 2.96
C GLY A 179 -1.96 -26.08 3.93
N ASN A 180 -3.27 -26.28 3.97
CA ASN A 180 -4.21 -25.43 4.73
C ASN A 180 -4.46 -25.87 6.19
N THR A 181 -3.65 -26.76 6.75
CA THR A 181 -3.89 -27.30 8.10
C THR A 181 -3.00 -26.63 9.14
N SER A 182 -3.43 -25.46 9.65
CA SER A 182 -2.82 -24.85 10.84
C SER A 182 -3.86 -24.74 11.97
N PRO A 183 -3.50 -25.00 13.24
CA PRO A 183 -4.41 -24.86 14.38
C PRO A 183 -5.05 -23.47 14.49
N THR A 184 -4.33 -22.43 14.05
CA THR A 184 -4.82 -21.04 13.98
C THR A 184 -5.92 -20.85 12.94
N ALA A 185 -5.91 -21.59 11.83
CA ALA A 185 -6.97 -21.52 10.82
C ALA A 185 -8.28 -22.14 11.38
N ALA A 186 -8.17 -23.27 12.08
CA ALA A 186 -9.32 -23.89 12.74
C ALA A 186 -9.94 -23.02 13.85
N LEU A 187 -9.13 -22.21 14.55
CA LEU A 187 -9.63 -21.22 15.50
C LEU A 187 -10.32 -20.04 14.80
N SER A 188 -9.78 -19.58 13.67
CA SER A 188 -10.43 -18.56 12.83
C SER A 188 -11.82 -19.02 12.38
N ASP A 189 -11.91 -20.24 11.84
CA ASP A 189 -13.18 -20.81 11.36
C ASP A 189 -14.23 -20.94 12.48
N LYS A 190 -13.80 -21.29 13.69
CA LYS A 190 -14.68 -21.34 14.88
C LYS A 190 -15.15 -19.96 15.36
N LEU A 191 -14.35 -18.92 15.18
CA LEU A 191 -14.76 -17.57 15.54
C LEU A 191 -15.67 -16.98 14.45
N ASP A 192 -15.43 -17.31 13.18
CA ASP A 192 -16.22 -16.84 12.05
C ASP A 192 -17.66 -17.38 12.07
N SER A 193 -17.96 -18.42 12.87
CA SER A 193 -19.32 -18.88 13.15
C SER A 193 -20.14 -17.90 14.00
N VAL A 194 -19.52 -16.88 14.61
CA VAL A 194 -20.18 -15.83 15.40
C VAL A 194 -20.17 -14.52 14.61
N GLY A 195 -21.27 -14.22 13.91
CA GLY A 195 -21.31 -13.18 12.87
C GLY A 195 -20.86 -11.76 13.26
N TRP A 196 -21.04 -11.34 14.52
CA TRP A 196 -20.58 -10.00 14.94
C TRP A 196 -19.05 -9.93 15.11
N THR A 197 -18.39 -11.05 15.44
CA THR A 197 -16.93 -11.09 15.63
C THR A 197 -16.17 -10.92 14.31
N VAL A 198 -16.78 -11.32 13.19
CA VAL A 198 -16.25 -11.12 11.84
C VAL A 198 -16.12 -9.64 11.53
N TRP A 199 -17.14 -8.85 11.85
CA TRP A 199 -17.14 -7.39 11.61
C TRP A 199 -16.14 -6.66 12.51
N VAL A 200 -16.07 -7.03 13.79
CA VAL A 200 -15.07 -6.47 14.70
C VAL A 200 -13.65 -6.77 14.22
N ARG A 201 -13.37 -8.01 13.80
CA ARG A 201 -12.05 -8.37 13.26
C ARG A 201 -11.73 -7.60 11.98
N ARG A 202 -12.70 -7.44 11.07
CA ARG A 202 -12.53 -6.63 9.86
C ARG A 202 -12.25 -5.16 10.20
N MET A 203 -12.94 -4.60 11.18
CA MET A 203 -12.78 -3.19 11.58
C MET A 203 -11.45 -2.93 12.33
N ILE A 204 -10.97 -3.88 13.14
CA ILE A 204 -9.67 -3.81 13.82
C ILE A 204 -8.51 -3.63 12.85
N VAL A 205 -8.64 -4.20 11.65
CA VAL A 205 -7.64 -4.11 10.58
C VAL A 205 -7.64 -2.72 9.94
N LEU A 206 -8.56 -1.82 10.32
CA LEU A 206 -8.78 -0.48 9.81
C LEU A 206 -8.74 -0.44 8.26
N PRO A 207 -9.69 -1.11 7.60
CA PRO A 207 -9.74 -1.16 6.14
C PRO A 207 -9.93 0.23 5.54
N ILE A 208 -9.77 0.30 4.21
CA ILE A 208 -9.81 1.54 3.43
C ILE A 208 -11.05 2.37 3.79
N GLY A 209 -12.26 1.78 3.76
CA GLY A 209 -13.50 2.51 4.04
C GLY A 209 -13.60 3.08 5.45
N GLU A 210 -13.30 2.29 6.48
CA GLU A 210 -13.29 2.70 7.88
C GLU A 210 -12.28 3.83 8.11
N ARG A 211 -11.11 3.71 7.48
CA ARG A 211 -10.04 4.70 7.57
C ARG A 211 -10.45 6.02 6.91
N TRP A 212 -11.01 5.99 5.70
CA TRP A 212 -11.53 7.20 5.03
C TRP A 212 -12.65 7.85 5.83
N ALA A 213 -13.57 7.05 6.39
CA ALA A 213 -14.65 7.56 7.23
C ALA A 213 -14.10 8.25 8.49
N MET A 214 -13.17 7.60 9.18
CA MET A 214 -12.50 8.17 10.35
C MET A 214 -11.79 9.48 10.01
N ILE A 215 -10.99 9.49 8.93
CA ILE A 215 -10.27 10.69 8.47
C ILE A 215 -11.25 11.82 8.15
N ALA A 216 -12.29 11.54 7.38
CA ALA A 216 -13.27 12.54 6.96
C ALA A 216 -13.99 13.18 8.15
N VAL A 217 -14.51 12.34 9.05
CA VAL A 217 -15.25 12.81 10.24
C VAL A 217 -14.32 13.60 11.16
N LEU A 218 -13.14 13.05 11.50
CA LEU A 218 -12.20 13.74 12.37
C LEU A 218 -11.67 15.03 11.74
N THR A 219 -11.44 15.07 10.42
CA THR A 219 -11.04 16.31 9.74
C THR A 219 -12.09 17.40 9.96
N ALA A 220 -13.36 17.09 9.73
CA ALA A 220 -14.44 18.06 9.86
C ALA A 220 -14.59 18.58 11.31
N VAL A 221 -14.54 17.68 12.30
CA VAL A 221 -14.92 18.01 13.69
C VAL A 221 -13.74 18.30 14.62
N THR A 222 -12.50 17.98 14.24
CA THR A 222 -11.32 18.11 15.13
C THR A 222 -10.17 18.91 14.48
N THR A 223 -8.91 18.55 14.74
CA THR A 223 -7.71 19.20 14.18
C THR A 223 -6.88 18.17 13.39
N PRO A 224 -6.07 18.60 12.40
CA PRO A 224 -5.18 17.71 11.66
C PRO A 224 -4.29 16.84 12.56
N ARG A 225 -3.79 17.39 13.67
CA ARG A 225 -2.99 16.64 14.66
C ARG A 225 -3.76 15.46 15.25
N ILE A 226 -5.03 15.66 15.64
CA ILE A 226 -5.89 14.58 16.17
C ILE A 226 -6.15 13.53 15.08
N VAL A 227 -6.40 13.96 13.84
CA VAL A 227 -6.56 13.04 12.69
C VAL A 227 -5.32 12.15 12.55
N PHE A 228 -4.12 12.73 12.57
CA PHE A 228 -2.89 11.95 12.45
C PHE A 228 -2.59 11.07 13.66
N TYR A 229 -2.90 11.51 14.89
CA TYR A 229 -2.78 10.63 16.06
C TYR A 229 -3.72 9.43 15.97
N ALA A 230 -4.99 9.65 15.58
CA ALA A 230 -5.94 8.57 15.38
C ALA A 230 -5.46 7.58 14.30
N LEU A 231 -4.93 8.10 13.19
CA LEU A 231 -4.34 7.29 12.13
C LEU A 231 -3.12 6.50 12.60
N LEU A 232 -2.15 7.14 13.24
CA LEU A 232 -0.94 6.48 13.71
C LEU A 232 -1.26 5.39 14.73
N ILE A 233 -2.12 5.66 15.71
CA ILE A 233 -2.52 4.69 16.74
C ILE A 233 -3.30 3.54 16.10
N GLY A 234 -4.31 3.85 15.29
CA GLY A 234 -5.16 2.85 14.63
C GLY A 234 -4.35 1.96 13.68
N CYS A 235 -3.54 2.54 12.81
CA CYS A 235 -2.70 1.80 11.88
C CYS A 235 -1.59 1.02 12.59
N ALA A 236 -1.01 1.53 13.68
CA ALA A 236 0.01 0.83 14.45
C ALA A 236 -0.58 -0.40 15.14
N PHE A 237 -1.75 -0.24 15.78
CA PHE A 237 -2.48 -1.36 16.37
C PHE A 237 -2.81 -2.42 15.32
N ALA A 238 -3.37 -2.00 14.19
CA ALA A 238 -3.73 -2.89 13.09
C ALA A 238 -2.49 -3.59 12.50
N ALA A 239 -1.36 -2.89 12.34
CA ALA A 239 -0.10 -3.45 11.85
C ALA A 239 0.48 -4.48 12.82
N CYS A 240 0.49 -4.19 14.14
CA CYS A 240 0.91 -5.14 15.16
C CYS A 240 0.03 -6.39 15.18
N TYR A 241 -1.29 -6.21 15.16
CA TYR A 241 -2.25 -7.32 15.16
C TYR A 241 -2.07 -8.26 13.97
N THR A 242 -2.03 -7.70 12.76
CA THR A 242 -1.89 -8.47 11.51
C THR A 242 -0.52 -9.12 11.37
N THR A 243 0.55 -8.39 11.69
CA THR A 243 1.93 -8.91 11.62
C THR A 243 2.17 -10.03 12.62
N ALA A 244 1.72 -9.87 13.88
CA ALA A 244 1.85 -10.91 14.90
C ALA A 244 1.12 -12.19 14.48
N GLY A 245 -0.12 -12.06 13.98
CA GLY A 245 -0.88 -13.20 13.46
C GLY A 245 -0.19 -13.89 12.28
N ARG A 246 0.45 -13.14 11.37
CA ARG A 246 1.19 -13.69 10.23
C ARG A 246 2.51 -14.33 10.60
N VAL A 247 3.25 -13.77 11.56
CA VAL A 247 4.46 -14.39 12.11
C VAL A 247 4.10 -15.71 12.77
N LEU A 248 3.03 -15.74 13.57
CA LEU A 248 2.53 -16.98 14.19
C LEU A 248 2.12 -18.01 13.13
N ARG A 249 1.35 -17.61 12.11
CA ARG A 249 1.00 -18.49 10.96
C ARG A 249 2.25 -19.00 10.24
N SER A 250 3.26 -18.17 10.06
CA SER A 250 4.50 -18.53 9.36
C SER A 250 5.37 -19.52 10.14
N LEU A 251 5.40 -19.40 11.46
CA LEU A 251 6.14 -20.31 12.34
C LEU A 251 5.43 -21.66 12.53
N THR A 252 4.10 -21.66 12.47
CA THR A 252 3.28 -22.85 12.68
C THR A 252 3.00 -23.64 11.40
N ARG A 253 3.00 -23.00 10.22
CA ARG A 253 2.83 -23.66 8.92
C ARG A 253 4.15 -24.24 8.41
N ARG A 254 4.14 -25.54 8.07
CA ARG A 254 5.20 -26.18 7.27
C ARG A 254 4.83 -26.14 5.79
N ALA A 255 4.80 -24.95 5.20
CA ALA A 255 4.58 -24.79 3.76
C ALA A 255 5.93 -24.66 3.04
N THR A 256 6.09 -25.40 1.95
CA THR A 256 7.21 -25.23 1.02
C THR A 256 6.88 -24.10 0.05
N ARG A 257 7.72 -23.07 -0.01
CA ARG A 257 7.54 -21.94 -0.92
C ARG A 257 8.13 -22.21 -2.30
N THR A 258 7.42 -21.77 -3.33
CA THR A 258 7.81 -21.90 -4.74
C THR A 258 8.95 -20.96 -5.10
N ASP A 259 9.64 -21.25 -6.20
CA ASP A 259 10.65 -20.35 -6.76
C ASP A 259 10.04 -19.00 -7.20
N ARG A 260 8.80 -19.02 -7.71
CA ARG A 260 8.02 -17.81 -8.00
C ARG A 260 7.87 -16.92 -6.77
N ALA A 261 7.44 -17.48 -5.65
CA ALA A 261 7.27 -16.73 -4.40
C ALA A 261 8.60 -16.15 -3.89
N ALA A 262 9.70 -16.92 -4.00
CA ALA A 262 11.03 -16.44 -3.63
C ALA A 262 11.51 -15.30 -4.53
N GLN A 263 11.26 -15.38 -5.85
CA GLN A 263 11.59 -14.32 -6.80
C GLN A 263 10.77 -13.06 -6.51
N ALA A 264 9.46 -13.18 -6.30
CA ALA A 264 8.61 -12.04 -6.01
C ALA A 264 9.01 -11.33 -4.71
N LEU A 265 9.45 -12.07 -3.68
CA LEU A 265 10.03 -11.48 -2.48
C LEU A 265 11.35 -10.75 -2.75
N ALA A 266 12.20 -11.28 -3.63
CA ALA A 266 13.45 -10.63 -4.02
C ALA A 266 13.19 -9.35 -4.82
N ASP A 267 12.18 -9.37 -5.68
CA ASP A 267 11.74 -8.19 -6.44
C ASP A 267 11.15 -7.11 -5.52
N LEU A 268 10.32 -7.51 -4.54
CA LEU A 268 9.79 -6.60 -3.52
C LEU A 268 10.87 -6.04 -2.58
N ALA A 269 11.99 -6.75 -2.41
CA ALA A 269 13.11 -6.27 -1.61
C ALA A 269 13.77 -5.03 -2.24
N ASP A 270 13.65 -4.84 -3.56
CA ASP A 270 14.18 -3.69 -4.33
C ASP A 270 15.65 -3.39 -3.98
N SER A 271 16.46 -4.46 -3.94
CA SER A 271 17.90 -4.41 -3.71
C SER A 271 18.61 -3.73 -4.88
N GLY A 272 19.44 -2.74 -4.57
CA GLY A 272 20.23 -1.98 -5.52
C GLY A 272 21.60 -2.59 -5.83
N PRO A 273 22.46 -1.83 -6.51
CA PRO A 273 23.75 -2.32 -6.99
C PRO A 273 24.70 -2.80 -5.88
N LEU A 274 24.67 -2.17 -4.70
CA LEU A 274 25.57 -2.50 -3.60
C LEU A 274 25.17 -3.84 -2.98
N ALA A 275 23.87 -4.01 -2.69
CA ALA A 275 23.35 -5.26 -2.16
C ALA A 275 23.49 -6.41 -3.18
N GLU A 276 23.21 -6.16 -4.46
CA GLU A 276 23.41 -7.14 -5.55
C GLU A 276 24.86 -7.59 -5.67
N PHE A 277 25.82 -6.66 -5.57
CA PHE A 277 27.24 -6.98 -5.66
C PHE A 277 27.67 -7.90 -4.51
N VAL A 278 27.30 -7.55 -3.28
CA VAL A 278 27.60 -8.34 -2.09
C VAL A 278 26.95 -9.73 -2.17
N ALA A 279 25.68 -9.80 -2.60
CA ALA A 279 24.97 -11.05 -2.79
C ALA A 279 25.69 -12.00 -3.76
N LYS A 280 26.23 -11.47 -4.87
CA LYS A 280 26.99 -12.25 -5.86
C LYS A 280 28.32 -12.78 -5.31
N VAL A 281 29.05 -11.97 -4.54
CA VAL A 281 30.36 -12.34 -3.98
C VAL A 281 30.21 -13.43 -2.91
N GLN A 282 29.09 -13.43 -2.18
CA GLN A 282 28.97 -14.18 -0.93
C GLN A 282 28.04 -15.40 -0.96
N ALA A 283 27.72 -15.93 -2.14
CA ALA A 283 26.72 -16.98 -2.36
C ALA A 283 26.95 -18.35 -1.63
N LYS A 284 27.90 -18.47 -0.69
CA LYS A 284 28.33 -19.73 -0.05
C LYS A 284 28.04 -19.87 1.47
N GLY A 285 27.19 -19.05 2.08
CA GLY A 285 26.90 -19.11 3.54
C GLY A 285 25.47 -19.49 3.92
N ARG A 286 25.27 -20.17 5.07
CA ARG A 286 23.94 -20.31 5.71
C ARG A 286 23.62 -18.99 6.42
N THR A 287 22.84 -18.12 5.80
CA THR A 287 22.39 -16.87 6.43
C THR A 287 20.97 -17.01 7.01
N ALA A 288 20.77 -16.52 8.22
CA ALA A 288 19.44 -16.28 8.77
C ALA A 288 18.90 -14.95 8.22
N ALA A 289 18.54 -14.95 6.93
CA ALA A 289 18.17 -13.75 6.15
C ALA A 289 17.30 -12.71 6.91
N PRO A 290 16.15 -13.08 7.54
CA PRO A 290 15.31 -12.12 8.23
C PRO A 290 15.96 -11.55 9.50
N VAL A 291 16.81 -12.31 10.18
CA VAL A 291 17.54 -11.84 11.37
C VAL A 291 18.61 -10.82 10.95
N VAL A 292 19.33 -11.10 9.87
CA VAL A 292 20.35 -10.19 9.32
C VAL A 292 19.70 -8.88 8.85
N ALA A 293 18.62 -8.96 8.07
CA ALA A 293 17.88 -7.78 7.60
C ALA A 293 17.29 -6.96 8.76
N GLY A 294 16.68 -7.62 9.74
CA GLY A 294 16.13 -6.97 10.93
C GLY A 294 17.22 -6.30 11.78
N PHE A 295 18.35 -6.98 12.00
CA PHE A 295 19.49 -6.40 12.71
C PHE A 295 20.07 -5.18 11.98
N ALA A 296 20.23 -5.27 10.65
CA ALA A 296 20.72 -4.15 9.85
C ALA A 296 19.79 -2.94 9.93
N ALA A 297 18.47 -3.16 9.84
CA ALA A 297 17.48 -2.10 9.99
C ALA A 297 17.52 -1.45 11.38
N VAL A 298 17.56 -2.26 12.45
CA VAL A 298 17.64 -1.76 13.84
C VAL A 298 18.93 -0.99 14.08
N LEU A 299 20.07 -1.50 13.61
CA LEU A 299 21.37 -0.84 13.78
C LEU A 299 21.38 0.54 13.10
N LEU A 300 20.86 0.61 11.86
CA LEU A 300 20.74 1.87 11.13
C LEU A 300 19.83 2.85 11.87
N LEU A 301 18.62 2.44 12.23
CA LEU A 301 17.64 3.32 12.87
C LEU A 301 18.09 3.77 14.25
N ALA A 302 18.69 2.88 15.06
CA ALA A 302 19.27 3.25 16.35
C ALA A 302 20.37 4.30 16.18
N THR A 303 21.24 4.14 15.17
CA THR A 303 22.30 5.11 14.87
C THR A 303 21.71 6.45 14.44
N VAL A 304 20.77 6.45 13.50
CA VAL A 304 20.12 7.67 13.00
C VAL A 304 19.34 8.39 14.11
N VAL A 305 18.75 7.67 15.06
CA VAL A 305 18.03 8.26 16.22
C VAL A 305 18.98 8.82 17.27
N VAL A 306 20.15 8.23 17.50
CA VAL A 306 21.09 8.68 18.54
C VAL A 306 22.09 9.73 18.03
N ALA A 307 22.59 9.60 16.81
CA ALA A 307 23.61 10.49 16.27
C ALA A 307 23.04 11.89 15.96
N PRO A 308 23.78 12.98 16.19
CA PRO A 308 23.36 14.32 15.77
C PRO A 308 23.21 14.40 14.24
N PHE A 309 22.44 15.39 13.76
CA PHE A 309 22.39 15.68 12.32
C PHE A 309 23.80 16.03 11.82
N GLY A 310 24.17 15.56 10.62
CA GLY A 310 25.52 15.78 10.07
C GLY A 310 26.56 14.71 10.41
N ASP A 311 26.25 13.74 11.28
CA ASP A 311 27.26 12.80 11.79
C ASP A 311 27.68 11.74 10.76
N TRP A 312 28.98 11.68 10.44
CA TRP A 312 29.58 10.73 9.50
C TRP A 312 29.35 9.25 9.88
N ARG A 313 29.12 8.95 11.16
CA ARG A 313 28.81 7.59 11.62
C ARG A 313 27.55 7.04 10.94
N VAL A 314 26.60 7.90 10.59
CA VAL A 314 25.39 7.51 9.85
C VAL A 314 25.74 6.98 8.45
N ILE A 315 26.73 7.57 7.77
CA ILE A 315 27.22 7.07 6.48
C ILE A 315 27.81 5.67 6.65
N VAL A 316 28.68 5.48 7.64
CA VAL A 316 29.34 4.18 7.89
C VAL A 316 28.30 3.09 8.17
N VAL A 317 27.31 3.39 8.99
CA VAL A 317 26.24 2.44 9.29
C VAL A 317 25.31 2.23 8.09
N ALA A 318 25.10 3.23 7.23
CA ALA A 318 24.38 3.05 5.98
C ALA A 318 25.13 2.13 4.99
N VAL A 319 26.46 2.22 4.92
CA VAL A 319 27.29 1.26 4.17
C VAL A 319 27.19 -0.14 4.78
N ALA A 320 27.28 -0.26 6.12
CA ALA A 320 27.09 -1.54 6.80
C ALA A 320 25.69 -2.13 6.55
N TYR A 321 24.65 -1.29 6.52
CA TYR A 321 23.29 -1.68 6.16
C TYR A 321 23.23 -2.23 4.72
N ALA A 322 23.83 -1.53 3.75
CA ALA A 322 23.90 -1.99 2.35
C ALA A 322 24.64 -3.32 2.20
N MET A 323 25.70 -3.52 2.98
CA MET A 323 26.39 -4.81 3.03
C MET A 323 25.46 -5.87 3.61
N LEU A 324 24.96 -5.70 4.83
CA LEU A 324 24.11 -6.69 5.51
C LEU A 324 22.82 -7.01 4.73
N SER A 325 22.23 -6.05 4.01
CA SER A 325 21.10 -6.32 3.12
C SER A 325 21.50 -7.25 1.97
N GLY A 326 22.65 -7.02 1.33
CA GLY A 326 23.24 -7.93 0.35
C GLY A 326 23.47 -9.35 0.88
N PHE A 327 23.94 -9.48 2.13
CA PHE A 327 24.09 -10.78 2.80
C PHE A 327 22.71 -11.45 2.98
N ALA A 328 21.67 -10.68 3.33
CA ALA A 328 20.32 -11.20 3.56
C ALA A 328 19.65 -11.71 2.27
N VAL A 329 19.90 -11.06 1.12
CA VAL A 329 19.33 -11.45 -0.19
C VAL A 329 20.23 -12.37 -1.01
N SER A 330 21.39 -12.80 -0.48
CA SER A 330 22.36 -13.66 -1.17
C SER A 330 21.87 -15.08 -1.52
N ARG A 331 20.71 -15.48 -0.99
CA ARG A 331 20.10 -16.80 -1.20
C ARG A 331 18.63 -16.66 -1.62
N PRO A 332 18.06 -17.67 -2.30
CA PRO A 332 16.63 -17.69 -2.58
C PRO A 332 15.78 -17.60 -1.31
N LEU A 333 14.81 -16.68 -1.29
CA LEU A 333 13.98 -16.32 -0.14
C LEU A 333 12.84 -17.32 0.11
N LYS A 334 13.20 -18.56 0.48
CA LYS A 334 12.24 -19.65 0.70
C LYS A 334 11.90 -19.90 2.18
N GLY A 335 12.65 -19.31 3.12
CA GLY A 335 12.50 -19.53 4.56
C GLY A 335 11.21 -18.95 5.14
N SER A 336 10.64 -19.59 6.18
CA SER A 336 9.31 -19.29 6.76
C SER A 336 9.04 -17.81 7.05
N LEU A 337 10.07 -17.06 7.42
CA LEU A 337 10.01 -15.63 7.77
C LEU A 337 10.66 -14.72 6.72
N ASP A 338 11.10 -15.23 5.57
CA ASP A 338 11.81 -14.43 4.56
C ASP A 338 10.91 -13.34 3.94
N TRP A 339 9.58 -13.45 4.06
CA TRP A 339 8.64 -12.38 3.68
C TRP A 339 8.76 -11.10 4.53
N LEU A 340 9.49 -11.13 5.65
CA LEU A 340 9.78 -9.95 6.46
C LEU A 340 10.91 -9.08 5.90
N LEU A 341 11.69 -9.57 4.93
CA LEU A 341 12.80 -8.80 4.35
C LEU A 341 12.33 -7.48 3.70
N PRO A 342 11.38 -7.48 2.73
CA PRO A 342 10.93 -6.22 2.13
C PRO A 342 10.38 -5.23 3.17
N PRO A 343 9.53 -5.62 4.15
CA PRO A 343 9.13 -4.75 5.25
C PRO A 343 10.29 -4.15 6.05
N PHE A 344 11.29 -4.94 6.44
CA PHE A 344 12.43 -4.42 7.19
C PHE A 344 13.22 -3.37 6.39
N PHE A 345 13.39 -3.59 5.08
CA PHE A 345 14.07 -2.64 4.22
C PHE A 345 13.28 -1.35 4.04
N ARG A 346 11.94 -1.40 3.92
CA ARG A 346 11.11 -0.20 3.87
C ARG A 346 11.12 0.58 5.18
N ILE A 347 11.01 -0.12 6.31
CA ILE A 347 11.07 0.50 7.64
C ILE A 347 12.41 1.21 7.81
N ALA A 348 13.52 0.56 7.45
CA ALA A 348 14.85 1.16 7.53
C ALA A 348 14.98 2.40 6.64
N GLU A 349 14.64 2.29 5.35
CA GLU A 349 14.75 3.39 4.39
C GLU A 349 13.88 4.59 4.80
N TYR A 350 12.58 4.37 5.00
CA TYR A 350 11.64 5.46 5.21
C TYR A 350 11.80 6.13 6.57
N CYS A 351 12.05 5.36 7.63
CA CYS A 351 12.28 5.95 8.94
C CYS A 351 13.62 6.71 8.98
N THR A 352 14.65 6.27 8.25
CA THR A 352 15.89 7.05 8.11
C THR A 352 15.62 8.41 7.45
N VAL A 353 14.85 8.46 6.36
CA VAL A 353 14.47 9.74 5.72
C VAL A 353 13.67 10.62 6.70
N LEU A 354 12.65 10.06 7.37
CA LEU A 354 11.83 10.78 8.36
C LEU A 354 12.67 11.36 9.49
N VAL A 355 13.53 10.55 10.12
CA VAL A 355 14.30 10.98 11.31
C VAL A 355 15.36 12.00 10.94
N LEU A 356 16.08 11.83 9.81
CA LEU A 356 17.06 12.82 9.36
C LEU A 356 16.39 14.15 9.00
N ALA A 357 15.22 14.12 8.34
CA ALA A 357 14.46 15.33 8.04
C ALA A 357 13.90 16.03 9.29
N ALA A 358 13.44 15.26 10.28
CA ALA A 358 13.02 15.81 11.56
C ALA A 358 14.20 16.44 12.32
N LYS A 359 15.37 15.81 12.28
CA LYS A 359 16.59 16.31 12.95
C LYS A 359 17.24 17.50 12.27
N ALA A 360 17.00 17.69 10.97
CA ALA A 360 17.46 18.88 10.28
C ALA A 360 16.82 20.15 10.88
N ASP A 361 15.62 20.04 11.45
CA ASP A 361 14.88 21.09 12.16
C ASP A 361 14.81 22.42 11.39
N VAL A 362 14.65 22.33 10.07
CA VAL A 362 14.51 23.49 9.17
C VAL A 362 13.20 23.41 8.40
N PRO A 363 12.57 24.57 8.10
CA PRO A 363 11.40 24.62 7.23
C PRO A 363 11.66 23.92 5.90
N GLY A 364 10.72 23.08 5.46
CA GLY A 364 10.81 22.38 4.18
C GLY A 364 11.50 21.02 4.23
N ALA A 365 12.26 20.67 5.27
CA ALA A 365 12.90 19.34 5.37
C ALA A 365 11.86 18.20 5.39
N LEU A 366 10.87 18.28 6.28
CA LEU A 366 9.82 17.26 6.38
C LEU A 366 8.90 17.21 5.14
N PRO A 367 8.46 18.34 4.54
CA PRO A 367 7.78 18.33 3.24
C PRO A 367 8.60 17.69 2.11
N ALA A 368 9.90 17.98 2.02
CA ALA A 368 10.78 17.41 1.01
C ALA A 368 10.97 15.89 1.22
N ALA A 369 11.14 15.46 2.47
CA ALA A 369 11.14 14.06 2.86
C ALA A 369 9.82 13.35 2.54
N PHE A 370 8.68 14.04 2.74
CA PHE A 370 7.38 13.53 2.35
C PHE A 370 7.29 13.30 0.84
N GLY A 371 7.74 14.25 0.02
CA GLY A 371 7.83 14.07 -1.43
C GLY A 371 8.72 12.90 -1.84
N LEU A 372 9.90 12.77 -1.21
CA LEU A 372 10.83 11.67 -1.46
C LEU A 372 10.21 10.31 -1.13
N VAL A 373 9.67 10.15 0.07
CA VAL A 373 9.06 8.89 0.49
C VAL A 373 7.81 8.59 -0.35
N ALA A 374 7.02 9.58 -0.76
CA ALA A 374 5.88 9.37 -1.65
C ALA A 374 6.32 8.84 -3.04
N ALA A 375 7.37 9.41 -3.62
CA ALA A 375 7.93 8.96 -4.91
C ALA A 375 8.47 7.53 -4.83
N VAL A 376 9.19 7.22 -3.75
CA VAL A 376 9.75 5.88 -3.52
C VAL A 376 8.64 4.87 -3.17
N ALA A 377 7.64 5.25 -2.39
CA ALA A 377 6.48 4.42 -2.09
C ALA A 377 5.71 4.07 -3.36
N TYR A 378 5.52 5.03 -4.27
CA TYR A 378 4.91 4.79 -5.57
C TYR A 378 5.65 3.71 -6.36
N HIS A 379 6.98 3.75 -6.45
CA HIS A 379 7.81 2.70 -7.08
C HIS A 379 7.53 1.30 -6.50
N HIS A 380 7.40 1.21 -5.17
CA HIS A 380 7.08 -0.07 -4.52
C HIS A 380 5.66 -0.54 -4.76
N TYR A 381 4.69 0.37 -4.79
CA TYR A 381 3.32 0.01 -5.18
C TYR A 381 3.27 -0.47 -6.63
N ASP A 382 3.92 0.24 -7.55
CA ASP A 382 3.99 -0.16 -8.95
C ASP A 382 4.57 -1.58 -9.09
N THR A 383 5.65 -1.87 -8.35
CA THR A 383 6.24 -3.22 -8.27
C THR A 383 5.22 -4.26 -7.78
N VAL A 384 4.51 -3.99 -6.68
CA VAL A 384 3.46 -4.87 -6.15
C VAL A 384 2.38 -5.15 -7.19
N TYR A 385 1.87 -4.10 -7.86
CA TYR A 385 0.76 -4.24 -8.80
C TYR A 385 1.17 -4.98 -10.07
N ARG A 386 2.42 -4.84 -10.54
CA ARG A 386 2.94 -5.64 -11.66
C ARG A 386 3.08 -7.12 -11.32
N ILE A 387 3.58 -7.43 -10.13
CA ILE A 387 3.72 -8.81 -9.63
C ILE A 387 2.34 -9.45 -9.48
N LYS A 388 1.39 -8.76 -8.83
CA LYS A 388 -0.01 -9.21 -8.72
C LYS A 388 -0.66 -9.39 -10.09
N GLY A 389 -0.37 -8.49 -11.03
CA GLY A 389 -0.82 -8.56 -12.41
C GLY A 389 -0.25 -9.72 -13.22
N GLY A 390 0.67 -10.52 -12.64
CA GLY A 390 1.34 -11.61 -13.35
C GLY A 390 2.32 -11.13 -14.43
N THR A 391 2.67 -9.85 -14.43
CA THR A 391 3.54 -9.23 -15.44
C THR A 391 5.02 -9.19 -15.05
N GLY A 392 5.34 -9.59 -13.82
CA GLY A 392 6.70 -9.57 -13.26
C GLY A 392 7.02 -8.30 -12.51
N ALA A 393 8.32 -8.03 -12.31
CA ALA A 393 8.82 -6.84 -11.63
C ALA A 393 9.25 -5.74 -12.63
N PRO A 394 9.45 -4.50 -12.17
CA PRO A 394 10.06 -3.46 -12.99
C PRO A 394 11.45 -3.88 -13.50
N PRO A 395 11.91 -3.33 -14.63
CA PRO A 395 13.17 -3.73 -15.21
C PRO A 395 14.36 -3.38 -14.29
N ASN A 396 15.36 -4.26 -14.22
CA ASN A 396 16.53 -4.09 -13.33
C ASN A 396 17.27 -2.76 -13.51
N TRP A 397 17.27 -2.18 -14.72
CA TRP A 397 17.90 -0.87 -14.94
C TRP A 397 17.21 0.23 -14.13
N LEU A 398 15.89 0.14 -13.91
CA LEU A 398 15.13 1.12 -13.14
C LEU A 398 15.60 1.10 -11.69
N VAL A 399 15.59 -0.08 -11.05
CA VAL A 399 16.05 -0.29 -9.66
C VAL A 399 17.48 0.22 -9.48
N ARG A 400 18.37 -0.08 -10.43
CA ARG A 400 19.76 0.41 -10.40
C ARG A 400 19.87 1.92 -10.57
N ALA A 401 19.09 2.52 -11.47
CA ALA A 401 19.09 3.96 -11.71
C ALA A 401 18.57 4.75 -10.50
N VAL A 402 17.56 4.21 -9.80
CA VAL A 402 17.06 4.80 -8.56
C VAL A 402 17.85 4.34 -7.32
N GLY A 403 18.87 3.49 -7.48
CA GLY A 403 19.80 3.07 -6.43
C GLY A 403 19.35 1.94 -5.50
N GLY A 404 18.15 1.38 -5.68
CA GLY A 404 17.54 0.43 -4.74
C GLY A 404 17.39 0.99 -3.31
N HIS A 405 16.86 0.18 -2.40
CA HIS A 405 16.59 0.61 -1.03
C HIS A 405 17.86 1.07 -0.29
N GLU A 406 18.98 0.37 -0.49
CA GLU A 406 20.22 0.66 0.22
C GLU A 406 20.99 1.83 -0.38
N GLY A 407 20.99 1.99 -1.71
CA GLY A 407 21.64 3.12 -2.36
C GLY A 407 20.92 4.43 -2.05
N ARG A 408 19.58 4.45 -2.07
CA ARG A 408 18.81 5.65 -1.67
C ARG A 408 19.03 6.01 -0.21
N THR A 409 19.02 5.01 0.68
CA THR A 409 19.31 5.21 2.11
C THR A 409 20.71 5.79 2.31
N LEU A 410 21.73 5.27 1.61
CA LEU A 410 23.09 5.78 1.67
C LEU A 410 23.20 7.21 1.11
N VAL A 411 22.56 7.50 -0.02
CA VAL A 411 22.53 8.86 -0.61
C VAL A 411 21.93 9.84 0.39
N VAL A 412 20.80 9.52 1.02
CA VAL A 412 20.18 10.41 2.02
C VAL A 412 21.09 10.60 3.24
N ALA A 413 21.76 9.54 3.71
CA ALA A 413 22.74 9.64 4.80
C ALA A 413 23.93 10.55 4.44
N VAL A 414 24.44 10.44 3.21
CA VAL A 414 25.53 11.28 2.70
C VAL A 414 25.07 12.73 2.55
N LEU A 415 23.88 12.96 1.99
CA LEU A 415 23.31 14.30 1.88
C LEU A 415 23.12 14.96 3.25
N ALA A 416 22.65 14.20 4.26
CA ALA A 416 22.50 14.73 5.61
C ALA A 416 23.84 15.05 6.28
N ALA A 417 24.91 14.32 5.95
CA ALA A 417 26.24 14.51 6.51
C ALA A 417 27.05 15.63 5.83
N LEU A 418 26.87 15.82 4.52
CA LEU A 418 27.69 16.74 3.72
C LEU A 418 26.99 18.08 3.42
N SER A 419 25.66 18.12 3.38
CA SER A 419 24.93 19.35 3.14
C SER A 419 24.85 20.20 4.42
N THR A 420 24.76 21.51 4.25
CA THR A 420 24.29 22.36 5.35
C THR A 420 22.83 22.01 5.67
N THR A 421 22.37 22.29 6.90
CA THR A 421 20.97 22.08 7.28
C THR A 421 20.02 22.81 6.33
N LEU A 422 20.39 24.00 5.83
CA LEU A 422 19.59 24.80 4.91
C LEU A 422 19.52 24.20 3.49
N ASP A 423 20.56 23.53 3.03
CA ASP A 423 20.60 22.92 1.69
C ASP A 423 19.95 21.53 1.64
N PHE A 424 19.80 20.88 2.80
CA PHE A 424 19.27 19.52 2.90
C PHE A 424 17.83 19.36 2.33
N PRO A 425 16.86 20.26 2.60
CA PRO A 425 15.53 20.19 1.97
C PRO A 425 15.58 20.27 0.44
N LEU A 426 16.46 21.11 -0.12
CA LEU A 426 16.63 21.23 -1.56
C LEU A 426 17.17 19.93 -2.14
N ALA A 427 18.20 19.36 -1.51
CA ALA A 427 18.79 18.08 -1.93
C ALA A 427 17.76 16.93 -1.92
N LEU A 428 16.95 16.83 -0.85
CA LEU A 428 15.85 15.87 -0.78
C LEU A 428 14.80 16.11 -1.86
N THR A 429 14.46 17.36 -2.14
CA THR A 429 13.49 17.72 -3.19
C THR A 429 14.00 17.32 -4.57
N VAL A 430 15.27 17.63 -4.89
CA VAL A 430 15.89 17.23 -6.16
C VAL A 430 15.89 15.71 -6.30
N LEU A 431 16.30 14.98 -5.25
CA LEU A 431 16.28 13.52 -5.26
C LEU A 431 14.86 12.97 -5.46
N ALA A 432 13.87 13.53 -4.78
CA ALA A 432 12.45 13.15 -4.91
C ALA A 432 11.95 13.34 -6.35
N VAL A 433 12.23 14.50 -6.95
CA VAL A 433 11.80 14.81 -8.33
C VAL A 433 12.49 13.89 -9.33
N VAL A 434 13.80 13.65 -9.20
CA VAL A 434 14.54 12.75 -10.09
C VAL A 434 13.96 11.34 -10.02
N ILE A 435 13.76 10.79 -8.81
CA ILE A 435 13.17 9.46 -8.63
C ILE A 435 11.75 9.42 -9.20
N ALA A 436 10.91 10.40 -8.85
CA ALA A 436 9.53 10.46 -9.32
C ALA A 436 9.46 10.48 -10.86
N LEU A 437 10.26 11.31 -11.52
CA LEU A 437 10.26 11.41 -12.98
C LEU A 437 10.68 10.09 -13.64
N VAL A 438 11.75 9.45 -13.15
CA VAL A 438 12.25 8.20 -13.71
C VAL A 438 11.24 7.05 -13.51
N VAL A 439 10.70 6.92 -12.30
CA VAL A 439 9.72 5.87 -11.95
C VAL A 439 8.40 6.09 -12.66
N LEU A 440 7.85 7.30 -12.65
CA LEU A 440 6.57 7.60 -13.32
C LEU A 440 6.70 7.44 -14.83
N ALA A 441 7.80 7.87 -15.45
CA ALA A 441 7.99 7.71 -16.88
C ALA A 441 8.04 6.22 -17.28
N GLU A 442 8.74 5.38 -16.50
CA GLU A 442 8.78 3.93 -16.77
C GLU A 442 7.42 3.27 -16.49
N SER A 443 6.75 3.61 -15.39
CA SER A 443 5.43 3.08 -15.05
C SER A 443 4.38 3.44 -16.11
N ILE A 444 4.27 4.71 -16.48
CA ILE A 444 3.35 5.15 -17.54
C ILE A 444 3.68 4.43 -18.85
N ARG A 445 4.96 4.39 -19.25
CA ARG A 445 5.36 3.67 -20.46
C ARG A 445 4.93 2.21 -20.41
N PHE A 446 5.17 1.52 -19.29
CA PHE A 446 4.81 0.13 -19.13
C PHE A 446 3.30 -0.06 -19.21
N TRP A 447 2.50 0.60 -18.38
CA TRP A 447 1.05 0.37 -18.32
C TRP A 447 0.31 0.82 -19.57
N VAL A 448 0.82 1.83 -20.29
CA VAL A 448 0.25 2.27 -21.59
C VAL A 448 0.60 1.29 -22.72
N SER A 449 1.80 0.70 -22.70
CA SER A 449 2.26 -0.18 -23.79
C SER A 449 2.00 -1.66 -23.57
N SER A 450 1.77 -2.08 -22.32
CA SER A 450 1.57 -3.49 -21.98
C SER A 450 0.13 -3.92 -22.26
N GLY A 451 -0.03 -4.90 -23.16
CA GLY A 451 -1.28 -5.64 -23.33
C GLY A 451 -1.54 -6.65 -22.21
N ALA A 452 -1.14 -6.31 -20.98
CA ALA A 452 -1.24 -7.21 -19.83
C ALA A 452 -2.71 -7.61 -19.59
N PRO A 453 -2.98 -8.84 -19.11
CA PRO A 453 -4.33 -9.29 -18.79
C PRO A 453 -4.87 -8.55 -17.56
N ALA A 454 -6.14 -8.10 -17.61
CA ALA A 454 -6.78 -7.45 -16.46
C ALA A 454 -6.92 -8.46 -15.32
N VAL A 455 -6.06 -8.39 -14.31
CA VAL A 455 -6.09 -9.34 -13.18
C VAL A 455 -7.19 -8.96 -12.20
N HIS A 456 -7.98 -9.96 -11.83
CA HIS A 456 -9.13 -9.86 -10.93
C HIS A 456 -8.72 -9.67 -9.47
N ASP A 457 -9.32 -8.70 -8.78
CA ASP A 457 -9.20 -8.51 -7.33
C ASP A 457 -10.21 -9.40 -6.56
N GLU A 458 -10.19 -10.71 -6.81
CA GLU A 458 -11.05 -11.69 -6.12
C GLU A 458 -10.39 -12.30 -4.87
N GLY A 459 -9.13 -11.96 -4.59
CA GLY A 459 -8.23 -12.77 -3.76
C GLY A 459 -7.80 -12.21 -2.40
N GLU A 460 -8.41 -11.17 -1.83
CA GLU A 460 -8.04 -10.74 -0.48
C GLU A 460 -8.54 -11.74 0.58
N THR A 461 -7.67 -12.67 0.97
CA THR A 461 -7.77 -13.45 2.22
C THR A 461 -7.12 -12.68 3.36
N ALA A 462 -7.83 -12.56 4.48
CA ALA A 462 -7.34 -11.97 5.74
C ALA A 462 -6.07 -12.66 6.32
#